data_AF-A0A8J7T1S1-F1
#
_entry.id   AF-A0A8J7T1S1-F1
#
_cell.length_a   1.000
_cell.length_b   1.000
_cell.length_c   1.000
_cell.angle_alpha   90.00
_cell.angle_beta   90.00
_cell.angle_gamma   90.00
#
_symmetry.space_group_name_H-M   'P 1'
#
loop_
_entity.id
_entity.type
_entity.pdbx_description
1 polymer ?
#
loop_
_entity_poly.entity_id
_entity_poly.type
_entity_poly.pdbx_seq_one_letter_code
_entity_poly.pdbx_strand_id
1 'polypeptide(L)'
;MLQRVFGACPRGACLAAGLMLAVPSPDFPAHAQVPSSPCADLPTPAGYGRPAVAIEGERPLLFVIVHFADRKVVRSQGYYKALMFEPSRATRTSVDGLYRAISAGRFGFTKAGIVEVLYPKSLEEAAKGSALEYDRIVTKLTSQKFPMLDYDRNGDGVVDERELVVVRVGPTAPGGTGQTRWHDSELLFQVGARGAPRSYRFRGRTANLDEDVDISVFAHEIFHVLGFPDHIYGPRALNDRASFFGGFSRKVASTDNRAILLDPYHRLRSGWIAPRFAQIGRSGSVAVWAASRQARSQEFGPVVLYHPARCSNEFFMLEFRNNRDVNDNFAPASGIAVWYVAKNTDHSLVKFRWPPPLTAANVNASNFDMFATYLVGTRGPGDGPFLPSGPNEFEPVWGDGTPSGVRLEVNFDLRAAPPTASVQWRPAGAPFEAVVGRASVMPGVKIRGHVVTASGTFPAARDGIVATLRPTRGAGQGVALRIERMTVTELRAHYDGRIEPGTYSLTLERGGARPVVSRSSPQAVLTVR
;
A
#
# COMPACT_ATOMS: atom_id res chain seq x y z
N MET A 1 1.67 -65.49 6.91
CA MET A 1 1.70 -65.58 8.39
C MET A 1 2.54 -64.41 8.91
N LEU A 2 1.90 -63.44 9.56
CA LEU A 2 2.38 -62.35 10.43
C LEU A 2 3.57 -61.41 10.06
N GLN A 3 3.20 -60.13 9.89
CA GLN A 3 3.74 -58.87 10.47
C GLN A 3 5.19 -58.77 10.97
N ARG A 4 5.88 -57.68 10.57
CA ARG A 4 6.50 -56.65 11.45
C ARG A 4 7.08 -55.48 10.60
N VAL A 5 6.54 -54.26 10.73
CA VAL A 5 6.99 -53.11 11.55
C VAL A 5 7.85 -52.11 10.76
N PHE A 6 7.30 -50.90 10.62
CA PHE A 6 7.93 -49.69 10.10
C PHE A 6 9.06 -49.21 11.04
N GLY A 7 10.23 -48.89 10.47
CA GLY A 7 11.32 -48.20 11.13
C GLY A 7 11.57 -46.84 10.48
N ALA A 8 11.56 -45.79 11.29
CA ALA A 8 11.85 -44.41 10.93
C ALA A 8 13.32 -44.23 10.46
N CYS A 9 13.55 -43.30 9.54
CA CYS A 9 14.90 -42.90 9.10
C CYS A 9 15.23 -41.50 9.65
N PRO A 10 16.32 -41.31 10.41
CA PRO A 10 16.71 -40.02 10.98
C PRO A 10 17.57 -39.20 10.03
N ARG A 11 17.54 -37.89 10.26
CA ARG A 11 18.37 -36.84 9.65
C ARG A 11 19.87 -37.20 9.70
N GLY A 12 20.56 -37.06 8.57
CA GLY A 12 22.01 -37.23 8.47
C GLY A 12 22.61 -36.37 7.36
N ALA A 13 23.51 -35.49 7.76
CA ALA A 13 24.36 -34.58 7.00
C ALA A 13 24.98 -35.17 5.71
N CYS A 14 24.88 -34.43 4.61
CA CYS A 14 25.85 -34.51 3.52
C CYS A 14 26.91 -33.42 3.73
N LEU A 15 28.08 -33.83 4.23
CA LEU A 15 29.33 -33.09 4.05
C LEU A 15 29.74 -33.22 2.57
N ALA A 16 29.80 -32.09 1.86
CA ALA A 16 30.53 -32.00 0.60
C ALA A 16 31.83 -31.22 0.88
N ALA A 17 32.96 -31.92 0.84
CA ALA A 17 34.28 -31.31 0.82
C ALA A 17 34.52 -30.71 -0.58
N GLY A 18 34.38 -29.38 -0.69
CA GLY A 18 34.67 -28.62 -1.90
C GLY A 18 35.98 -27.86 -1.76
N LEU A 19 36.94 -28.19 -2.62
CA LEU A 19 38.21 -27.50 -2.83
C LEU A 19 37.96 -26.01 -3.12
N MET A 20 38.33 -25.11 -2.20
CA MET A 20 38.25 -23.66 -2.41
C MET A 20 39.40 -23.20 -3.31
N LEU A 21 39.12 -22.98 -4.59
CA LEU A 21 39.92 -22.09 -5.42
C LEU A 21 39.46 -20.66 -5.12
N ALA A 22 40.40 -19.80 -4.71
CA ALA A 22 40.16 -18.38 -4.49
C ALA A 22 39.78 -17.71 -5.81
N VAL A 23 38.48 -17.48 -6.01
CA VAL A 23 37.99 -16.60 -7.07
C VAL A 23 38.15 -15.16 -6.56
N PRO A 24 38.82 -14.25 -7.29
CA PRO A 24 38.88 -12.85 -6.89
C PRO A 24 37.47 -12.29 -6.77
N SER A 25 37.22 -11.55 -5.68
CA SER A 25 35.94 -10.87 -5.45
C SER A 25 35.62 -9.98 -6.65
N PRO A 26 34.43 -10.08 -7.26
CA PRO A 26 33.99 -9.04 -8.19
C PRO A 26 33.87 -7.74 -7.40
N ASP A 27 34.50 -6.68 -7.90
CA ASP A 27 34.32 -5.32 -7.38
C ASP A 27 32.83 -4.99 -7.33
N PHE A 28 32.28 -4.91 -6.12
CA PHE A 28 30.89 -4.52 -5.92
C PHE A 28 30.73 -3.04 -6.25
N PRO A 29 29.63 -2.61 -6.91
CA PRO A 29 29.36 -1.20 -7.06
C PRO A 29 29.25 -0.59 -5.66
N ALA A 30 30.10 0.40 -5.37
CA ALA A 30 29.97 1.21 -4.16
C ALA A 30 28.52 1.66 -4.00
N HIS A 31 28.00 1.65 -2.77
CA HIS A 31 26.71 2.24 -2.44
C HIS A 31 26.53 3.54 -3.23
N ALA A 32 25.39 3.68 -3.91
CA ALA A 32 25.13 4.83 -4.78
C ALA A 32 25.55 6.11 -4.06
N GLN A 33 26.62 6.74 -4.54
CA GLN A 33 27.15 7.95 -3.92
C GLN A 33 26.02 8.98 -3.93
N VAL A 34 25.72 9.53 -2.75
CA VAL A 34 24.79 10.65 -2.64
C VAL A 34 25.31 11.73 -3.58
N PRO A 35 24.51 12.21 -4.56
CA PRO A 35 24.96 13.25 -5.47
C PRO A 35 25.44 14.45 -4.66
N SER A 36 26.63 14.97 -4.98
CA SER A 36 27.22 16.10 -4.27
C SER A 36 26.47 17.42 -4.49
N SER A 37 25.54 17.47 -5.46
CA SER A 37 24.70 18.63 -5.76
C SER A 37 23.26 18.40 -5.32
N PRO A 38 22.63 19.35 -4.60
CA PRO A 38 21.21 19.28 -4.28
C PRO A 38 20.38 19.23 -5.58
N CYS A 39 19.29 18.47 -5.57
CA CYS A 39 18.45 18.39 -6.76
C CYS A 39 17.89 19.75 -7.16
N ALA A 40 18.06 20.09 -8.43
CA ALA A 40 17.59 21.35 -9.01
C ALA A 40 16.06 21.44 -9.04
N ASP A 41 15.37 20.30 -9.07
CA ASP A 41 13.92 20.26 -9.22
C ASP A 41 13.18 20.06 -7.89
N LEU A 42 12.14 20.88 -7.70
CA LEU A 42 11.15 20.70 -6.63
C LEU A 42 10.49 19.32 -6.76
N PRO A 43 10.03 18.73 -5.64
CA PRO A 43 9.37 17.43 -5.68
C PRO A 43 8.10 17.49 -6.53
N THR A 44 8.10 16.76 -7.65
CA THR A 44 6.92 16.58 -8.50
C THR A 44 6.34 15.17 -8.30
N PRO A 45 5.01 14.96 -8.41
CA PRO A 45 4.45 13.62 -8.33
C PRO A 45 5.10 12.60 -9.30
N ALA A 46 5.54 13.05 -10.47
CA ALA A 46 6.26 12.22 -11.45
C ALA A 46 7.59 11.69 -10.88
N GLY A 47 8.40 12.55 -10.27
CA GLY A 47 9.66 12.17 -9.65
C GLY A 47 9.49 11.15 -8.52
N TYR A 48 8.34 11.08 -7.85
CA TYR A 48 8.06 10.16 -6.74
C TYR A 48 7.21 8.94 -7.13
N GLY A 49 7.24 8.58 -8.42
CA GLY A 49 6.76 7.29 -8.91
C GLY A 49 5.47 7.34 -9.72
N ARG A 50 4.84 8.49 -9.96
CA ARG A 50 3.64 8.55 -10.80
C ARG A 50 3.97 8.12 -12.25
N PRO A 51 3.23 7.18 -12.85
CA PRO A 51 3.52 6.67 -14.18
C PRO A 51 3.13 7.69 -15.25
N ALA A 52 3.67 7.51 -16.45
CA ALA A 52 3.21 8.24 -17.64
C ALA A 52 1.75 7.89 -18.00
N VAL A 53 1.31 6.65 -17.73
CA VAL A 53 -0.06 6.17 -18.00
C VAL A 53 -0.66 5.61 -16.73
N ALA A 54 -1.77 6.21 -16.27
CA ALA A 54 -2.49 5.73 -15.11
C ALA A 54 -3.32 4.47 -15.44
N ILE A 55 -3.42 3.55 -14.48
CA ILE A 55 -4.27 2.36 -14.61
C ILE A 55 -5.66 2.74 -14.14
N GLU A 56 -6.61 2.88 -15.06
CA GLU A 56 -7.96 3.36 -14.75
C GLU A 56 -9.02 2.57 -15.51
N GLY A 57 -10.27 2.76 -15.07
CA GLY A 57 -11.46 2.18 -15.65
C GLY A 57 -11.75 0.76 -15.18
N GLU A 58 -12.71 0.14 -15.85
CA GLU A 58 -13.05 -1.26 -15.63
C GLU A 58 -12.23 -2.17 -16.56
N ARG A 59 -11.65 -3.23 -15.99
CA ARG A 59 -10.99 -4.29 -16.77
C ARG A 59 -11.82 -5.57 -16.74
N PRO A 60 -12.10 -6.19 -17.90
CA PRO A 60 -12.65 -7.52 -17.93
C PRO A 60 -11.74 -8.52 -17.23
N LEU A 61 -12.30 -9.34 -16.34
CA LEU A 61 -11.59 -10.42 -15.66
C LEU A 61 -12.24 -11.77 -15.97
N LEU A 62 -11.47 -12.68 -16.55
CA LEU A 62 -11.79 -14.08 -16.76
C LEU A 62 -11.18 -14.92 -15.64
N PHE A 63 -12.02 -15.69 -14.97
CA PHE A 63 -11.58 -16.63 -13.94
C PHE A 63 -11.65 -18.07 -14.47
N VAL A 64 -10.55 -18.79 -14.44
CA VAL A 64 -10.40 -20.15 -14.98
C VAL A 64 -10.14 -21.11 -13.83
N ILE A 65 -11.05 -22.06 -13.62
CA ILE A 65 -10.89 -23.16 -12.66
C ILE A 65 -10.29 -24.34 -13.41
N VAL A 66 -9.08 -24.74 -13.03
CA VAL A 66 -8.33 -25.83 -13.64
C VAL A 66 -8.45 -27.07 -12.77
N HIS A 67 -9.20 -28.06 -13.23
CA HIS A 67 -9.17 -29.41 -12.68
C HIS A 67 -8.05 -30.20 -13.34
N PHE A 68 -7.46 -31.14 -12.62
CA PHE A 68 -6.48 -32.09 -13.13
C PHE A 68 -7.15 -33.46 -13.27
N ALA A 69 -6.55 -34.36 -14.05
CA ALA A 69 -7.11 -35.69 -14.32
C ALA A 69 -7.36 -36.49 -13.03
N ASP A 70 -6.52 -36.30 -12.01
CA ASP A 70 -6.55 -37.01 -10.73
C ASP A 70 -7.08 -36.16 -9.56
N ARG A 71 -7.27 -34.84 -9.77
CA ARG A 71 -7.62 -33.91 -8.68
C ARG A 71 -8.47 -32.76 -9.16
N LYS A 72 -9.58 -32.50 -8.44
CA LYS A 72 -10.48 -31.38 -8.72
C LYS A 72 -10.29 -30.28 -7.67
N VAL A 73 -10.41 -29.03 -8.10
CA VAL A 73 -10.72 -27.90 -7.22
C VAL A 73 -12.04 -28.21 -6.48
N VAL A 74 -12.02 -28.07 -5.16
CA VAL A 74 -13.13 -28.38 -4.25
C VAL A 74 -14.12 -27.21 -4.18
N ARG A 75 -13.63 -25.98 -4.33
CA ARG A 75 -14.46 -24.77 -4.30
C ARG A 75 -15.31 -24.63 -5.55
N SER A 76 -16.58 -24.23 -5.38
CA SER A 76 -17.52 -24.05 -6.48
C SER A 76 -17.30 -22.75 -7.25
N GLN A 77 -17.86 -22.64 -8.47
CA GLN A 77 -17.89 -21.37 -9.21
C GLN A 77 -18.56 -20.25 -8.41
N GLY A 78 -19.61 -20.57 -7.63
CA GLY A 78 -20.30 -19.60 -6.79
C GLY A 78 -19.39 -18.99 -5.72
N TYR A 79 -18.50 -19.80 -5.14
CA TYR A 79 -17.48 -19.31 -4.21
C TYR A 79 -16.55 -18.29 -4.89
N TYR A 80 -15.97 -18.64 -6.04
CA TYR A 80 -15.04 -17.74 -6.74
C TYR A 80 -15.73 -16.50 -7.31
N LYS A 81 -16.99 -16.61 -7.74
CA LYS A 81 -17.80 -15.45 -8.12
C LYS A 81 -17.89 -14.44 -6.98
N ALA A 82 -18.18 -14.92 -5.76
CA ALA A 82 -18.23 -14.08 -4.57
C ALA A 82 -16.85 -13.50 -4.22
N LEU A 83 -15.82 -14.36 -4.16
CA LEU A 83 -14.46 -13.92 -3.85
C LEU A 83 -13.97 -12.82 -4.81
N MET A 84 -14.23 -12.96 -6.11
CA MET A 84 -13.72 -12.04 -7.13
C MET A 84 -14.54 -10.76 -7.27
N PHE A 85 -15.87 -10.86 -7.29
CA PHE A 85 -16.73 -9.76 -7.74
C PHE A 85 -17.76 -9.31 -6.71
N GLU A 86 -18.27 -10.21 -5.88
CA GLU A 86 -19.44 -9.93 -5.03
C GLU A 86 -19.06 -10.09 -3.55
N PRO A 87 -18.85 -8.99 -2.79
CA PRO A 87 -18.56 -9.12 -1.37
C PRO A 87 -19.69 -9.90 -0.69
N SER A 88 -19.33 -11.02 -0.07
CA SER A 88 -20.28 -11.86 0.65
C SER A 88 -20.18 -11.62 2.14
N ARG A 89 -21.16 -12.11 2.91
CA ARG A 89 -21.04 -12.15 4.38
C ARG A 89 -19.77 -12.89 4.83
N ALA A 90 -19.31 -13.89 4.07
CA ALA A 90 -18.13 -14.70 4.38
C ALA A 90 -16.82 -13.98 4.04
N THR A 91 -16.80 -13.17 2.99
CA THR A 91 -15.57 -12.53 2.50
C THR A 91 -15.41 -11.10 3.01
N ARG A 92 -16.49 -10.44 3.44
CA ARG A 92 -16.61 -9.02 3.83
C ARG A 92 -16.18 -8.01 2.75
N THR A 93 -15.28 -8.39 1.85
CA THR A 93 -14.87 -7.71 0.62
C THR A 93 -14.74 -8.72 -0.53
N SER A 94 -14.46 -8.26 -1.73
CA SER A 94 -14.11 -9.08 -2.91
C SER A 94 -12.82 -8.53 -3.50
N VAL A 95 -12.19 -9.27 -4.42
CA VAL A 95 -10.99 -8.76 -5.11
C VAL A 95 -11.32 -7.44 -5.83
N ASP A 96 -12.43 -7.37 -6.57
CA ASP A 96 -12.91 -6.12 -7.15
C ASP A 96 -13.14 -5.02 -6.09
N GLY A 97 -13.81 -5.35 -4.98
CA GLY A 97 -14.02 -4.42 -3.87
C GLY A 97 -12.72 -3.87 -3.29
N LEU A 98 -11.71 -4.72 -3.12
CA LEU A 98 -10.38 -4.34 -2.67
C LEU A 98 -9.68 -3.42 -3.68
N TYR A 99 -9.74 -3.74 -4.98
CA TYR A 99 -9.18 -2.90 -6.05
C TYR A 99 -9.87 -1.55 -6.16
N ARG A 100 -11.19 -1.49 -5.97
CA ARG A 100 -11.92 -0.21 -5.86
C ARG A 100 -11.50 0.57 -4.63
N ALA A 101 -11.28 -0.08 -3.49
CA ALA A 101 -10.83 0.59 -2.27
C ALA A 101 -9.41 1.17 -2.42
N ILE A 102 -8.44 0.38 -2.87
CA ILE A 102 -7.05 0.85 -3.06
C ILE A 102 -6.91 1.88 -4.18
N SER A 103 -7.82 1.87 -5.16
CA SER A 103 -7.81 2.80 -6.29
C SER A 103 -8.67 4.05 -6.08
N ALA A 104 -9.34 4.18 -4.92
CA ALA A 104 -10.35 5.21 -4.67
C ALA A 104 -11.48 5.23 -5.74
N GLY A 105 -11.90 4.04 -6.17
CA GLY A 105 -12.95 3.82 -7.16
C GLY A 105 -12.55 4.05 -8.61
N ARG A 106 -11.26 4.33 -8.89
CA ARG A 106 -10.78 4.63 -10.24
C ARG A 106 -10.55 3.40 -11.10
N PHE A 107 -10.39 2.26 -10.46
CA PHE A 107 -10.10 0.99 -11.10
C PHE A 107 -10.94 -0.11 -10.47
N GLY A 108 -11.43 -1.00 -11.33
CA GLY A 108 -12.22 -2.16 -10.93
C GLY A 108 -12.22 -3.21 -12.03
N PHE A 109 -12.91 -4.30 -11.74
CA PHE A 109 -13.10 -5.40 -12.66
C PHE A 109 -14.59 -5.59 -13.01
N THR A 110 -14.82 -5.83 -14.29
CA THR A 110 -16.08 -6.41 -14.77
C THR A 110 -15.90 -7.90 -14.98
N LYS A 111 -16.89 -8.70 -14.59
CA LYS A 111 -16.86 -10.14 -14.83
C LYS A 111 -16.92 -10.44 -16.32
N ALA A 112 -15.83 -10.98 -16.88
CA ALA A 112 -15.79 -11.48 -18.24
C ALA A 112 -16.40 -12.89 -18.32
N GLY A 113 -16.01 -13.77 -17.38
CA GLY A 113 -16.51 -15.14 -17.31
C GLY A 113 -15.91 -15.91 -16.14
N ILE A 114 -16.53 -17.06 -15.84
CA ILE A 114 -15.94 -18.10 -14.99
C ILE A 114 -16.05 -19.39 -15.79
N VAL A 115 -14.93 -20.06 -16.05
CA VAL A 115 -14.89 -21.29 -16.86
C VAL A 115 -14.10 -22.39 -16.16
N GLU A 116 -14.58 -23.61 -16.30
CA GLU A 116 -13.90 -24.81 -15.80
C GLU A 116 -13.25 -25.58 -16.95
N VAL A 117 -11.99 -25.94 -16.78
CA VAL A 117 -11.23 -26.77 -17.73
C VAL A 117 -10.68 -28.00 -17.03
N LEU A 118 -10.59 -29.10 -17.76
CA LEU A 118 -9.95 -30.34 -17.30
C LEU A 118 -8.58 -30.46 -17.98
N TYR A 119 -7.52 -30.21 -17.22
CA TYR A 119 -6.16 -30.47 -17.62
C TYR A 119 -5.93 -31.99 -17.68
N PRO A 120 -5.44 -32.52 -18.81
CA PRO A 120 -5.44 -33.96 -19.08
C PRO A 120 -4.39 -34.75 -18.29
N LYS A 121 -3.42 -34.09 -17.67
CA LYS A 121 -2.40 -34.75 -16.83
C LYS A 121 -2.79 -34.65 -15.36
N SER A 122 -2.21 -35.52 -14.54
CA SER A 122 -2.28 -35.41 -13.09
C SER A 122 -1.60 -34.12 -12.58
N LEU A 123 -1.93 -33.70 -11.36
CA LEU A 123 -1.25 -32.57 -10.72
C LEU A 123 0.26 -32.81 -10.59
N GLU A 124 0.67 -34.03 -10.27
CA GLU A 124 2.08 -34.40 -10.12
C GLU A 124 2.84 -34.33 -11.46
N GLU A 125 2.26 -34.85 -12.54
CA GLU A 125 2.85 -34.75 -13.88
C GLU A 125 2.94 -33.31 -14.35
N ALA A 126 1.93 -32.49 -14.05
CA ALA A 126 1.95 -31.06 -14.37
C ALA A 126 3.07 -30.32 -13.64
N ALA A 127 3.28 -30.63 -12.35
CA ALA A 127 4.34 -30.03 -11.54
C ALA A 127 5.75 -30.41 -12.03
N LYS A 128 5.91 -31.59 -12.64
CA LYS A 128 7.18 -32.04 -13.26
C LYS A 128 7.36 -31.52 -14.70
N GLY A 129 6.26 -31.18 -15.37
CA GLY A 129 6.25 -30.67 -16.74
C GLY A 129 6.76 -29.24 -16.84
N SER A 130 6.88 -28.75 -18.07
CA SER A 130 7.24 -27.33 -18.28
C SER A 130 6.04 -26.44 -17.96
N ALA A 131 6.30 -25.33 -17.26
CA ALA A 131 5.30 -24.29 -17.03
C ALA A 131 4.62 -23.84 -18.34
N LEU A 132 5.43 -23.65 -19.39
CA LEU A 132 4.97 -23.24 -20.71
C LEU A 132 3.98 -24.22 -21.35
N GLU A 133 4.21 -25.53 -21.22
CA GLU A 133 3.29 -26.55 -21.74
C GLU A 133 1.94 -26.50 -21.02
N TYR A 134 1.97 -26.44 -19.68
CA TYR A 134 0.76 -26.29 -18.86
C TYR A 134 -0.05 -25.08 -19.32
N ASP A 135 0.61 -23.94 -19.48
CA ASP A 135 -0.03 -22.69 -19.86
C ASP A 135 -0.65 -22.73 -21.26
N ARG A 136 0.03 -23.32 -22.25
CA ARG A 136 -0.48 -23.48 -23.61
C ARG A 136 -1.74 -24.34 -23.64
N ILE A 137 -1.70 -25.48 -22.95
CA ILE A 137 -2.84 -26.41 -22.89
C ILE A 137 -4.02 -25.76 -22.19
N VAL A 138 -3.81 -25.14 -21.02
CA VAL A 138 -4.88 -24.45 -20.28
C VAL A 138 -5.48 -23.31 -21.11
N THR A 139 -4.65 -22.52 -21.81
CA THR A 139 -5.14 -21.44 -22.69
C THR A 139 -6.01 -22.01 -23.82
N LYS A 140 -5.57 -23.09 -24.48
CA LYS A 140 -6.33 -23.76 -25.55
C LYS A 140 -7.65 -24.34 -25.05
N LEU A 141 -7.67 -24.98 -23.88
CA LEU A 141 -8.89 -25.50 -23.28
C LEU A 141 -9.85 -24.37 -22.89
N THR A 142 -9.31 -23.24 -22.43
CA THR A 142 -10.08 -22.06 -22.08
C THR A 142 -10.73 -21.44 -23.31
N SER A 143 -9.99 -21.31 -24.43
CA SER A 143 -10.53 -20.75 -25.68
C SER A 143 -11.63 -21.60 -26.30
N GLN A 144 -11.66 -22.91 -26.05
CA GLN A 144 -12.76 -23.76 -26.49
C GLN A 144 -14.08 -23.48 -25.74
N LYS A 145 -14.01 -22.87 -24.56
CA LYS A 145 -15.16 -22.62 -23.68
C LYS A 145 -15.50 -21.15 -23.50
N PHE A 146 -14.60 -20.25 -23.89
CA PHE A 146 -14.73 -18.82 -23.66
C PHE A 146 -14.33 -18.02 -24.91
N PRO A 147 -15.17 -17.07 -25.38
CA PRO A 147 -14.89 -16.21 -26.52
C PRO A 147 -13.84 -15.14 -26.20
N MET A 148 -12.56 -15.51 -26.07
CA MET A 148 -11.48 -14.57 -25.78
C MET A 148 -11.35 -13.49 -26.87
N LEU A 149 -11.58 -13.85 -28.13
CA LEU A 149 -11.51 -12.93 -29.26
C LEU A 149 -12.48 -11.73 -29.12
N ASP A 150 -13.57 -11.87 -28.36
CA ASP A 150 -14.49 -10.75 -28.13
C ASP A 150 -13.87 -9.63 -27.28
N TYR A 151 -12.67 -9.86 -26.73
CA TYR A 151 -11.90 -8.91 -25.92
C TYR A 151 -10.73 -8.27 -26.69
N ASP A 152 -10.48 -8.63 -27.95
CA ASP A 152 -9.54 -7.94 -28.86
C ASP A 152 -10.13 -6.56 -29.25
N ARG A 153 -9.89 -5.55 -28.42
CA ARG A 153 -10.51 -4.22 -28.52
C ARG A 153 -9.86 -3.39 -29.62
N ASN A 154 -8.57 -3.58 -29.86
CA ASN A 154 -7.84 -2.85 -30.90
C ASN A 154 -7.90 -3.53 -32.28
N GLY A 155 -8.37 -4.79 -32.34
CA GLY A 155 -8.59 -5.53 -33.57
C GLY A 155 -7.32 -6.08 -34.21
N ASP A 156 -6.20 -6.14 -33.47
CA ASP A 156 -4.90 -6.58 -34.00
C ASP A 156 -4.70 -8.11 -33.99
N GLY A 157 -5.71 -8.85 -33.51
CA GLY A 157 -5.66 -10.31 -33.40
C GLY A 157 -4.84 -10.80 -32.19
N VAL A 158 -4.51 -9.92 -31.24
CA VAL A 158 -3.83 -10.25 -29.99
C VAL A 158 -4.66 -9.72 -28.83
N VAL A 159 -5.07 -10.62 -27.93
CA VAL A 159 -5.67 -10.26 -26.66
C VAL A 159 -4.57 -10.18 -25.61
N ASP A 160 -4.33 -9.00 -25.04
CA ASP A 160 -3.29 -8.77 -24.01
C ASP A 160 -3.87 -8.51 -22.59
N GLU A 161 -2.99 -8.41 -21.58
CA GLU A 161 -3.41 -8.16 -20.18
C GLU A 161 -4.13 -6.81 -19.96
N ARG A 162 -4.04 -5.86 -20.90
CA ARG A 162 -4.73 -4.58 -20.83
C ARG A 162 -6.19 -4.72 -21.25
N GLU A 163 -6.50 -5.75 -22.01
CA GLU A 163 -7.83 -6.03 -22.57
C GLU A 163 -8.59 -7.07 -21.74
N LEU A 164 -7.90 -8.13 -21.30
CA LEU A 164 -8.48 -9.22 -20.51
C LEU A 164 -7.51 -9.69 -19.43
N VAL A 165 -7.89 -9.50 -18.16
CA VAL A 165 -7.17 -10.09 -17.02
C VAL A 165 -7.59 -11.54 -16.88
N VAL A 166 -6.62 -12.46 -16.85
CA VAL A 166 -6.87 -13.89 -16.69
C VAL A 166 -6.30 -14.38 -15.37
N VAL A 167 -7.20 -14.94 -14.55
CA VAL A 167 -6.88 -15.58 -13.27
C VAL A 167 -7.14 -17.07 -13.40
N ARG A 168 -6.20 -17.91 -12.98
CA ARG A 168 -6.28 -19.37 -13.01
C ARG A 168 -6.15 -19.90 -11.61
N VAL A 169 -7.06 -20.80 -11.23
CA VAL A 169 -6.99 -21.51 -9.94
C VAL A 169 -6.92 -23.01 -10.16
N GLY A 170 -5.94 -23.66 -9.54
CA GLY A 170 -5.77 -25.11 -9.51
C GLY A 170 -6.02 -25.68 -8.11
N PRO A 171 -6.15 -27.01 -7.97
CA PRO A 171 -6.20 -27.64 -6.66
C PRO A 171 -4.85 -27.48 -5.95
N THR A 172 -4.89 -27.30 -4.64
CA THR A 172 -3.71 -26.97 -3.83
C THR A 172 -2.61 -28.03 -3.98
N ALA A 173 -1.45 -27.62 -4.47
CA ALA A 173 -0.23 -28.42 -4.37
C ALA A 173 0.34 -28.34 -2.93
N PRO A 174 1.18 -29.30 -2.48
CA PRO A 174 1.85 -29.21 -1.19
C PRO A 174 2.74 -27.96 -1.09
N GLY A 175 2.19 -26.82 -0.68
CA GLY A 175 2.90 -25.55 -0.80
C GLY A 175 2.00 -24.34 -0.66
N GLY A 176 0.85 -24.32 -1.35
CA GLY A 176 -0.09 -23.20 -1.31
C GLY A 176 0.57 -21.91 -1.82
N THR A 177 0.57 -21.66 -3.13
CA THR A 177 1.30 -20.52 -3.72
C THR A 177 0.49 -19.77 -4.79
N GLY A 178 0.79 -18.48 -4.94
CA GLY A 178 0.47 -17.70 -6.13
C GLY A 178 1.72 -17.53 -7.00
N GLN A 179 1.53 -17.41 -8.31
CA GLN A 179 2.57 -16.97 -9.22
C GLN A 179 1.97 -16.32 -10.48
N THR A 180 2.56 -15.21 -10.89
CA THR A 180 2.28 -14.59 -12.17
C THR A 180 3.24 -15.12 -13.22
N ARG A 181 2.69 -15.48 -14.38
CA ARG A 181 3.45 -16.04 -15.49
C ARG A 181 3.19 -15.26 -16.77
N TRP A 182 4.24 -15.07 -17.55
CA TRP A 182 4.12 -14.53 -18.90
C TRP A 182 3.71 -15.65 -19.86
N HIS A 183 2.77 -15.36 -20.76
CA HIS A 183 2.31 -16.28 -21.78
C HIS A 183 2.29 -15.62 -23.15
N ASP A 184 2.68 -16.41 -24.14
CA ASP A 184 2.45 -16.13 -25.55
C ASP A 184 1.84 -17.40 -26.13
N SER A 185 0.54 -17.36 -26.41
CA SER A 185 -0.17 -18.53 -26.92
C SER A 185 0.23 -18.81 -28.36
N GLU A 186 0.07 -20.06 -28.78
CA GLU A 186 0.03 -20.37 -30.19
C GLU A 186 -1.15 -19.66 -30.87
N LEU A 187 -1.17 -19.66 -32.20
CA LEU A 187 -2.31 -19.14 -32.95
C LEU A 187 -3.55 -19.99 -32.65
N LEU A 188 -4.56 -19.36 -32.08
CA LEU A 188 -5.85 -19.96 -31.76
C LEU A 188 -6.87 -19.55 -32.82
N PHE A 189 -7.90 -20.37 -33.01
CA PHE A 189 -9.02 -20.07 -33.91
C PHE A 189 -10.31 -20.10 -33.12
N GLN A 190 -11.11 -19.06 -33.27
CA GLN A 190 -12.39 -18.96 -32.60
C GLN A 190 -13.41 -18.22 -33.46
N VAL A 191 -14.66 -18.67 -33.38
CA VAL A 191 -15.81 -17.90 -33.88
C VAL A 191 -16.16 -16.89 -32.80
N GLY A 192 -15.81 -15.62 -33.01
CA GLY A 192 -16.23 -14.55 -32.12
C GLY A 192 -17.73 -14.24 -32.27
N ALA A 193 -18.26 -13.31 -31.49
CA ALA A 193 -19.67 -12.89 -31.53
C ALA A 193 -20.15 -12.44 -32.93
N ARG A 194 -19.24 -12.12 -33.84
CA ARG A 194 -19.52 -11.71 -35.24
C ARG A 194 -19.65 -12.89 -36.22
N GLY A 195 -19.62 -14.14 -35.75
CA GLY A 195 -20.02 -15.32 -36.52
C GLY A 195 -18.99 -15.86 -37.54
N ALA A 196 -17.92 -15.12 -37.84
CA ALA A 196 -16.82 -15.62 -38.67
C ALA A 196 -15.65 -16.15 -37.81
N PRO A 197 -15.07 -17.32 -38.11
CA PRO A 197 -13.81 -17.75 -37.51
C PRO A 197 -12.72 -16.71 -37.77
N ARG A 198 -12.03 -16.26 -36.72
CA ARG A 198 -10.80 -15.48 -36.84
C ARG A 198 -9.70 -16.14 -36.03
N SER A 199 -8.48 -15.97 -36.51
CA SER A 199 -7.30 -16.35 -35.73
C SER A 199 -6.97 -15.24 -34.73
N TYR A 200 -6.48 -15.63 -33.56
CA TYR A 200 -5.98 -14.70 -32.55
C TYR A 200 -4.92 -15.35 -31.68
N ARG A 201 -4.22 -14.54 -30.87
CA ARG A 201 -3.31 -15.00 -29.82
C ARG A 201 -3.66 -14.35 -28.50
N PHE A 202 -3.45 -15.04 -27.39
CA PHE A 202 -3.36 -14.41 -26.08
C PHE A 202 -1.88 -14.16 -25.78
N ARG A 203 -1.51 -12.89 -25.56
CA ARG A 203 -0.13 -12.51 -25.23
C ARG A 203 -0.14 -11.61 -24.01
N GLY A 204 0.15 -12.20 -22.85
CA GLY A 204 0.16 -11.45 -21.63
C GLY A 204 0.39 -12.29 -20.39
N ARG A 205 0.28 -11.63 -19.24
CA ARG A 205 0.45 -12.28 -17.93
C ARG A 205 -0.85 -12.95 -17.48
N THR A 206 -0.74 -14.11 -16.81
CA THR A 206 -1.85 -14.64 -15.99
C THR A 206 -1.44 -14.80 -14.54
N ALA A 207 -2.40 -14.60 -13.65
CA ALA A 207 -2.27 -14.91 -12.23
C ALA A 207 -2.64 -16.39 -12.01
N ASN A 208 -1.70 -17.22 -11.56
CA ASN A 208 -1.90 -18.65 -11.31
C ASN A 208 -1.86 -18.89 -9.80
N LEU A 209 -2.93 -19.46 -9.25
CA LEU A 209 -3.10 -19.60 -7.81
C LEU A 209 -3.55 -21.01 -7.42
N ASP A 210 -3.21 -21.41 -6.21
CA ASP A 210 -3.84 -22.57 -5.55
C ASP A 210 -5.23 -22.19 -4.99
N GLU A 211 -6.13 -23.15 -4.85
CA GLU A 211 -7.51 -22.91 -4.39
C GLU A 211 -7.66 -22.44 -2.94
N ASP A 212 -6.65 -22.67 -2.10
CA ASP A 212 -6.67 -22.35 -0.67
C ASP A 212 -5.88 -21.08 -0.30
N VAL A 213 -5.56 -20.23 -1.27
CA VAL A 213 -4.90 -18.94 -0.99
C VAL A 213 -5.89 -17.88 -0.53
N ASP A 214 -5.41 -16.91 0.25
CA ASP A 214 -6.23 -15.79 0.71
C ASP A 214 -6.46 -14.73 -0.39
N ILE A 215 -7.45 -13.87 -0.17
CA ILE A 215 -7.82 -12.79 -1.09
C ILE A 215 -6.65 -11.85 -1.41
N SER A 216 -5.71 -11.66 -0.50
CA SER A 216 -4.57 -10.77 -0.69
C SER A 216 -3.56 -11.39 -1.64
N VAL A 217 -3.41 -12.72 -1.67
CA VAL A 217 -2.63 -13.43 -2.71
C VAL A 217 -3.29 -13.28 -4.08
N PHE A 218 -4.63 -13.40 -4.18
CA PHE A 218 -5.34 -13.07 -5.44
C PHE A 218 -5.04 -11.64 -5.89
N ALA A 219 -5.15 -10.69 -4.97
CA ALA A 219 -4.89 -9.29 -5.28
C ALA A 219 -3.43 -9.05 -5.69
N HIS A 220 -2.48 -9.71 -5.01
CA HIS A 220 -1.05 -9.68 -5.30
C HIS A 220 -0.75 -10.11 -6.74
N GLU A 221 -1.17 -11.32 -7.11
CA GLU A 221 -0.87 -11.86 -8.44
C GLU A 221 -1.55 -11.07 -9.55
N ILE A 222 -2.78 -10.62 -9.32
CA ILE A 222 -3.47 -9.77 -10.29
C ILE A 222 -2.73 -8.45 -10.49
N PHE A 223 -2.10 -7.89 -9.46
CA PHE A 223 -1.38 -6.62 -9.60
C PHE A 223 -0.14 -6.78 -10.48
N HIS A 224 0.50 -7.95 -10.46
CA HIS A 224 1.54 -8.27 -11.43
C HIS A 224 0.99 -8.37 -12.86
N VAL A 225 -0.21 -8.91 -13.04
CA VAL A 225 -0.87 -8.93 -14.36
C VAL A 225 -1.11 -7.51 -14.87
N LEU A 226 -1.39 -6.55 -14.00
CA LEU A 226 -1.53 -5.13 -14.36
C LEU A 226 -0.20 -4.42 -14.72
N GLY A 227 0.90 -5.15 -14.83
CA GLY A 227 2.18 -4.65 -15.32
C GLY A 227 3.20 -4.33 -14.24
N PHE A 228 2.89 -4.52 -12.96
CA PHE A 228 3.83 -4.23 -11.87
C PHE A 228 4.78 -5.40 -11.62
N PRO A 229 6.10 -5.18 -11.67
CA PRO A 229 7.06 -6.27 -11.54
C PRO A 229 7.22 -6.70 -10.06
N ASP A 230 7.69 -7.94 -9.85
CA ASP A 230 7.74 -8.61 -8.55
C ASP A 230 8.98 -8.26 -7.72
N HIS A 231 8.83 -7.34 -6.77
CA HIS A 231 10.03 -6.68 -6.23
C HIS A 231 9.96 -6.21 -4.77
N ILE A 232 8.90 -6.49 -3.99
CA ILE A 232 8.63 -5.72 -2.75
C ILE A 232 8.43 -6.55 -1.48
N TYR A 233 8.63 -7.86 -1.51
CA TYR A 233 8.58 -8.66 -0.28
C TYR A 233 9.56 -8.17 0.81
N GLY A 234 10.62 -7.47 0.41
CA GLY A 234 11.76 -7.24 1.27
C GLY A 234 12.39 -8.57 1.73
N PRO A 235 13.53 -8.51 2.42
CA PRO A 235 14.12 -9.67 3.06
C PRO A 235 13.18 -10.17 4.16
N ARG A 236 12.91 -11.48 4.18
CA ARG A 236 12.05 -12.12 5.19
C ARG A 236 10.62 -11.58 5.26
N ALA A 237 10.05 -11.08 4.16
CA ALA A 237 8.68 -10.57 4.15
C ALA A 237 8.48 -9.40 5.13
N LEU A 238 9.37 -8.40 5.15
CA LEU A 238 9.31 -7.30 6.14
C LEU A 238 8.03 -6.46 6.06
N ASN A 239 7.40 -6.42 4.89
CA ASN A 239 6.10 -5.81 4.68
C ASN A 239 4.93 -6.81 4.81
N ASP A 240 5.15 -8.02 5.35
CA ASP A 240 4.09 -8.96 5.71
C ASP A 240 3.06 -8.24 6.59
N ARG A 241 1.79 -8.40 6.24
CA ARG A 241 0.67 -7.73 6.90
C ARG A 241 0.78 -6.20 6.97
N ALA A 242 1.58 -5.56 6.11
CA ALA A 242 1.56 -4.12 5.87
C ALA A 242 1.06 -3.76 4.45
N SER A 243 1.33 -4.60 3.45
CA SER A 243 0.86 -4.47 2.08
C SER A 243 0.47 -5.85 1.56
N PHE A 244 -0.40 -5.93 0.54
CA PHE A 244 -0.54 -7.20 -0.17
C PHE A 244 0.63 -7.53 -1.07
N PHE A 245 1.59 -6.61 -1.24
CA PHE A 245 2.93 -6.94 -1.74
C PHE A 245 3.85 -7.55 -0.66
N GLY A 246 3.29 -7.79 0.53
CA GLY A 246 3.93 -8.52 1.62
C GLY A 246 4.17 -9.98 1.26
N GLY A 247 5.22 -10.56 1.84
CA GLY A 247 5.41 -12.00 1.74
C GLY A 247 4.39 -12.70 2.63
N PHE A 248 3.33 -13.23 2.03
CA PHE A 248 2.34 -14.05 2.72
C PHE A 248 2.91 -15.44 2.98
N SER A 249 3.85 -15.55 3.94
CA SER A 249 4.67 -16.74 4.12
C SER A 249 3.96 -17.87 4.90
N ARG A 250 2.66 -17.76 5.15
CA ARG A 250 1.95 -18.75 5.95
C ARG A 250 0.86 -19.36 5.09
N LYS A 251 0.90 -20.70 4.98
CA LYS A 251 -0.27 -21.53 4.75
C LYS A 251 -1.27 -21.21 5.85
N VAL A 252 -1.97 -20.09 5.75
CA VAL A 252 -3.23 -19.95 6.46
C VAL A 252 -4.10 -20.91 5.67
N ALA A 253 -4.25 -22.14 6.18
CA ALA A 253 -5.13 -23.17 5.62
C ALA A 253 -6.59 -22.77 5.78
N SER A 254 -6.89 -21.49 5.55
CA SER A 254 -8.08 -20.82 5.96
C SER A 254 -8.57 -19.98 4.81
N THR A 255 -9.87 -20.07 4.60
CA THR A 255 -10.73 -19.13 3.89
C THR A 255 -10.75 -17.76 4.57
N ASP A 256 -9.60 -17.30 5.04
CA ASP A 256 -9.44 -16.06 5.75
C ASP A 256 -9.43 -14.94 4.72
N ASN A 257 -10.61 -14.40 4.50
CA ASN A 257 -10.84 -13.31 3.58
C ASN A 257 -10.47 -11.95 4.19
N ARG A 258 -9.58 -11.94 5.17
CA ARG A 258 -9.00 -10.70 5.65
C ARG A 258 -8.18 -10.07 4.52
N ALA A 259 -8.42 -8.80 4.30
CA ALA A 259 -7.79 -8.03 3.25
C ALA A 259 -6.78 -7.06 3.86
N ILE A 260 -5.75 -6.78 3.08
CA ILE A 260 -4.80 -5.72 3.37
C ILE A 260 -4.70 -4.80 2.15
N LEU A 261 -4.62 -3.50 2.38
CA LEU A 261 -4.47 -2.53 1.29
C LEU A 261 -3.03 -2.55 0.74
N LEU A 262 -2.91 -2.21 -0.54
CA LEU A 262 -1.64 -1.94 -1.21
C LEU A 262 -0.88 -0.78 -0.55
N ASP A 263 0.45 -0.83 -0.56
CA ASP A 263 1.31 0.26 -0.09
C ASP A 263 1.11 1.55 -0.94
N PRO A 264 1.44 2.72 -0.37
CA PRO A 264 1.20 3.98 -1.05
C PRO A 264 2.13 4.19 -2.25
N TYR A 265 3.31 3.57 -2.28
CA TYR A 265 4.24 3.71 -3.41
C TYR A 265 3.63 3.14 -4.69
N HIS A 266 3.12 1.91 -4.62
CA HIS A 266 2.46 1.30 -5.76
C HIS A 266 1.17 2.02 -6.15
N ARG A 267 0.37 2.48 -5.19
CA ARG A 267 -0.85 3.25 -5.51
C ARG A 267 -0.53 4.58 -6.18
N LEU A 268 0.57 5.25 -5.81
CA LEU A 268 1.11 6.40 -6.55
C LEU A 268 1.55 6.00 -7.96
N ARG A 269 2.24 4.86 -8.08
CA ARG A 269 2.72 4.31 -9.36
C ARG A 269 1.63 3.79 -10.28
N SER A 270 0.43 3.50 -9.78
CA SER A 270 -0.76 3.29 -10.61
C SER A 270 -1.44 4.60 -11.02
N GLY A 271 -1.04 5.71 -10.41
CA GLY A 271 -1.74 6.99 -10.49
C GLY A 271 -3.06 7.00 -9.74
N TRP A 272 -3.30 6.11 -8.78
CA TRP A 272 -4.58 6.02 -8.07
C TRP A 272 -4.75 7.10 -7.00
N ILE A 273 -3.66 7.46 -6.35
CA ILE A 273 -3.62 8.50 -5.32
C ILE A 273 -2.62 9.61 -5.70
N ALA A 274 -2.64 10.73 -4.99
CA ALA A 274 -1.65 11.80 -5.13
C ALA A 274 -0.91 12.00 -3.81
N PRO A 275 0.39 12.33 -3.81
CA PRO A 275 1.14 12.51 -2.58
C PRO A 275 1.00 13.94 -2.05
N ARG A 276 1.30 14.11 -0.76
CA ARG A 276 1.66 15.39 -0.15
C ARG A 276 3.15 15.40 0.14
N PHE A 277 3.81 16.52 -0.04
CA PHE A 277 5.24 16.62 0.21
C PHE A 277 5.52 17.39 1.50
N ALA A 278 6.45 16.86 2.29
CA ALA A 278 6.97 17.48 3.49
C ALA A 278 8.50 17.37 3.49
N GLN A 279 9.17 18.50 3.61
CA GLN A 279 10.62 18.55 3.58
C GLN A 279 11.20 18.22 4.95
N ILE A 280 12.15 17.29 5.00
CA ILE A 280 12.98 16.99 6.17
C ILE A 280 13.92 18.16 6.46
N GLY A 281 14.20 18.41 7.74
CA GLY A 281 14.97 19.56 8.21
C GLY A 281 14.11 20.80 8.55
N ARG A 282 12.79 20.71 8.37
CA ARG A 282 11.83 21.70 8.84
C ARG A 282 10.80 21.03 9.74
N SER A 283 10.46 21.66 10.86
CA SER A 283 9.36 21.18 11.69
C SER A 283 8.02 21.34 10.96
N GLY A 284 7.09 20.44 11.22
CA GLY A 284 5.76 20.47 10.60
C GLY A 284 4.78 19.52 11.24
N SER A 285 3.53 19.59 10.80
CA SER A 285 2.47 18.69 11.24
C SER A 285 1.52 18.41 10.08
N VAL A 286 0.98 17.20 10.03
CA VAL A 286 0.05 16.78 8.98
C VAL A 286 -0.97 15.77 9.51
N ALA A 287 -2.24 15.93 9.14
CA ALA A 287 -3.23 14.87 9.29
C ALA A 287 -2.97 13.78 8.25
N VAL A 288 -2.83 12.53 8.67
CA VAL A 288 -2.73 11.35 7.82
C VAL A 288 -4.05 10.58 7.89
N TRP A 289 -4.67 10.45 6.72
CA TRP A 289 -5.95 9.75 6.57
C TRP A 289 -5.72 8.25 6.40
N ALA A 290 -6.71 7.47 6.85
CA ALA A 290 -6.71 6.03 6.66
C ALA A 290 -6.51 5.67 5.18
N ALA A 291 -5.70 4.65 4.92
CA ALA A 291 -5.29 4.22 3.59
C ALA A 291 -6.48 4.02 2.63
N SER A 292 -7.61 3.54 3.12
CA SER A 292 -8.87 3.33 2.38
C SER A 292 -9.61 4.62 1.97
N ARG A 293 -9.24 5.76 2.56
CA ARG A 293 -9.83 7.08 2.27
C ARG A 293 -8.94 7.94 1.39
N GLN A 294 -7.72 7.48 1.09
CA GLN A 294 -6.80 8.23 0.25
C GLN A 294 -7.33 8.30 -1.18
N ALA A 295 -7.14 9.44 -1.82
CA ALA A 295 -7.68 9.72 -3.14
C ALA A 295 -6.65 10.48 -4.00
N ARG A 296 -7.03 10.84 -5.23
CA ARG A 296 -6.24 11.74 -6.09
C ARG A 296 -6.14 13.17 -5.60
N SER A 297 -6.96 13.57 -4.63
CA SER A 297 -6.79 14.87 -3.99
C SER A 297 -5.50 14.83 -3.16
N GLN A 298 -4.68 15.87 -3.31
CA GLN A 298 -3.52 16.06 -2.46
C GLN A 298 -3.93 16.11 -0.98
N GLU A 299 -5.13 16.55 -0.63
CA GLU A 299 -5.57 16.65 0.77
C GLU A 299 -5.54 15.30 1.51
N PHE A 300 -5.93 14.22 0.83
CA PHE A 300 -6.10 12.90 1.42
C PHE A 300 -4.94 11.94 1.09
N GLY A 301 -3.89 12.44 0.45
CA GLY A 301 -2.76 11.65 0.01
C GLY A 301 -1.85 11.12 1.13
N PRO A 302 -1.02 10.10 0.85
CA PRO A 302 0.12 9.76 1.70
C PRO A 302 1.09 10.94 1.78
N VAL A 303 1.83 11.03 2.87
CA VAL A 303 2.81 12.11 3.07
C VAL A 303 4.20 11.60 2.72
N VAL A 304 4.81 12.16 1.70
CA VAL A 304 6.19 11.92 1.31
C VAL A 304 7.10 12.86 2.10
N LEU A 305 7.88 12.29 3.01
CA LEU A 305 8.98 12.98 3.68
C LEU A 305 10.23 12.86 2.81
N TYR A 306 10.74 13.98 2.32
CA TYR A 306 11.90 14.00 1.43
C TYR A 306 13.00 14.92 1.97
N HIS A 307 14.25 14.59 1.67
CA HIS A 307 15.40 15.43 1.96
C HIS A 307 16.01 15.97 0.65
N PRO A 308 16.28 17.29 0.51
CA PRO A 308 16.79 17.86 -0.74
C PRO A 308 18.09 17.22 -1.26
N ALA A 309 18.99 16.79 -0.36
CA ALA A 309 20.22 16.10 -0.73
C ALA A 309 20.02 14.64 -1.18
N ARG A 310 18.86 14.04 -0.90
CA ARG A 310 18.48 12.66 -1.28
C ARG A 310 17.59 12.62 -2.53
N CYS A 311 17.09 13.79 -2.95
CA CYS A 311 16.25 13.96 -4.12
C CYS A 311 14.97 13.11 -4.07
N SER A 312 14.47 12.71 -5.24
CA SER A 312 13.40 11.72 -5.39
C SER A 312 13.91 10.27 -5.37
N ASN A 313 15.20 10.06 -5.11
CA ASN A 313 15.82 8.73 -5.14
C ASN A 313 15.72 8.04 -3.80
N GLU A 314 15.60 8.77 -2.69
CA GLU A 314 15.46 8.16 -1.37
C GLU A 314 14.55 9.02 -0.50
N PHE A 315 13.46 8.43 0.00
CA PHE A 315 12.43 9.16 0.76
C PHE A 315 11.63 8.22 1.65
N PHE A 316 10.86 8.80 2.59
CA PHE A 316 9.89 8.07 3.39
C PHE A 316 8.47 8.43 2.98
N MET A 317 7.53 7.50 3.14
CA MET A 317 6.10 7.76 3.00
C MET A 317 5.36 7.41 4.28
N LEU A 318 4.44 8.27 4.70
CA LEU A 318 3.56 8.06 5.84
C LEU A 318 2.16 7.71 5.36
N GLU A 319 1.61 6.64 5.92
CA GLU A 319 0.26 6.15 5.65
C GLU A 319 -0.40 5.66 6.94
N PHE A 320 -1.67 5.95 7.17
CA PHE A 320 -2.40 5.41 8.31
C PHE A 320 -3.10 4.10 7.92
N ARG A 321 -2.68 2.98 8.51
CA ARG A 321 -3.32 1.66 8.42
C ARG A 321 -4.38 1.51 9.50
N ASN A 322 -5.49 0.86 9.19
CA ASN A 322 -6.62 0.73 10.09
C ASN A 322 -7.19 -0.69 10.04
N ASN A 323 -6.77 -1.53 10.98
CA ASN A 323 -7.24 -2.91 11.07
C ASN A 323 -8.73 -3.10 11.42
N ARG A 324 -9.47 -2.00 11.63
CA ARG A 324 -10.93 -2.00 11.74
C ARG A 324 -11.63 -1.77 10.39
N ASP A 325 -10.89 -1.37 9.36
CA ASP A 325 -11.40 -1.21 8.01
C ASP A 325 -11.59 -2.59 7.36
N VAL A 326 -12.71 -2.78 6.66
CA VAL A 326 -13.01 -4.05 5.99
C VAL A 326 -11.95 -4.45 4.94
N ASN A 327 -11.30 -3.47 4.32
CA ASN A 327 -10.28 -3.69 3.30
C ASN A 327 -8.84 -3.69 3.86
N ASP A 328 -8.66 -3.45 5.17
CA ASP A 328 -7.35 -3.41 5.83
C ASP A 328 -7.32 -4.21 7.15
N ASN A 329 -8.30 -5.09 7.37
CA ASN A 329 -8.49 -5.86 8.60
C ASN A 329 -7.46 -6.98 8.82
N PHE A 330 -6.59 -7.24 7.83
CA PHE A 330 -5.43 -8.10 8.00
C PHE A 330 -4.20 -7.37 8.55
N ALA A 331 -4.23 -6.02 8.57
CA ALA A 331 -3.20 -5.26 9.24
C ALA A 331 -3.15 -5.67 10.73
N PRO A 332 -1.97 -5.79 11.32
CA PRO A 332 -1.77 -6.20 12.73
C PRO A 332 -2.50 -5.30 13.74
N ALA A 333 -2.64 -4.03 13.40
CA ALA A 333 -2.96 -2.93 14.28
C ALA A 333 -3.41 -1.72 13.46
N SER A 334 -4.08 -0.77 14.10
CA SER A 334 -4.27 0.57 13.55
C SER A 334 -3.06 1.45 13.89
N GLY A 335 -2.43 2.08 12.90
CA GLY A 335 -1.15 2.78 13.08
C GLY A 335 -0.61 3.47 11.82
N ILE A 336 0.40 4.33 11.98
CA ILE A 336 1.14 4.91 10.86
C ILE A 336 2.18 3.93 10.33
N ALA A 337 2.03 3.47 9.09
CA ALA A 337 3.10 2.85 8.32
C ALA A 337 4.06 3.92 7.78
N VAL A 338 5.35 3.69 7.98
CA VAL A 338 6.49 4.43 7.44
C VAL A 338 7.17 3.54 6.40
N TRP A 339 6.93 3.87 5.14
CA TRP A 339 7.52 3.19 3.99
C TRP A 339 8.82 3.86 3.62
N TYR A 340 9.88 3.09 3.42
CA TYR A 340 11.15 3.60 2.92
C TYR A 340 11.28 3.21 1.46
N VAL A 341 11.45 4.21 0.61
CA VAL A 341 11.54 4.03 -0.84
C VAL A 341 12.89 4.54 -1.28
N ALA A 342 13.65 3.67 -1.95
CA ALA A 342 14.88 4.03 -2.60
C ALA A 342 14.89 3.57 -4.05
N LYS A 343 15.46 4.38 -4.93
CA LYS A 343 15.49 4.20 -6.37
C LYS A 343 16.86 4.53 -6.94
N ASN A 344 17.22 3.79 -7.98
CA ASN A 344 18.34 4.10 -8.85
C ASN A 344 18.00 5.34 -9.70
N THR A 345 19.01 5.86 -10.40
CA THR A 345 18.87 7.02 -11.30
C THR A 345 17.91 6.79 -12.46
N ASP A 346 17.72 5.54 -12.89
CA ASP A 346 16.73 5.12 -13.90
C ASP A 346 15.30 4.95 -13.33
N HIS A 347 15.10 5.35 -12.07
CA HIS A 347 13.86 5.17 -11.31
C HIS A 347 13.43 3.72 -11.05
N SER A 348 14.26 2.73 -11.38
CA SER A 348 14.11 1.38 -10.84
C SER A 348 14.35 1.43 -9.33
N LEU A 349 13.73 0.51 -8.60
CA LEU A 349 13.87 0.44 -7.17
C LEU A 349 15.26 -0.12 -6.78
N VAL A 350 15.83 0.35 -5.66
CA VAL A 350 17.15 -0.09 -5.19
C VAL A 350 17.05 -1.46 -4.55
N LYS A 351 17.90 -2.38 -5.00
CA LYS A 351 18.06 -3.70 -4.41
C LYS A 351 18.94 -3.65 -3.17
N PHE A 352 18.37 -3.96 -2.02
CA PHE A 352 19.09 -4.02 -0.75
C PHE A 352 19.43 -5.44 -0.32
N ARG A 353 20.54 -5.54 0.41
CA ARG A 353 20.92 -6.72 1.18
C ARG A 353 20.67 -6.43 2.66
N TRP A 354 19.98 -7.33 3.36
CA TRP A 354 19.66 -7.18 4.78
C TRP A 354 20.25 -8.29 5.64
N PRO A 355 20.64 -8.01 6.90
CA PRO A 355 20.68 -6.68 7.53
C PRO A 355 21.90 -5.81 7.14
N PRO A 356 21.78 -4.48 7.10
CA PRO A 356 22.92 -3.57 7.11
C PRO A 356 23.43 -3.35 8.54
N PRO A 357 24.73 -3.46 8.85
CA PRO A 357 25.84 -4.03 8.07
C PRO A 357 26.17 -5.45 8.54
N LEU A 358 25.92 -6.48 7.72
CA LEU A 358 26.54 -7.79 7.94
C LEU A 358 27.98 -7.77 7.45
N THR A 359 28.91 -8.14 8.33
CA THR A 359 30.26 -8.56 7.97
C THR A 359 30.20 -9.71 6.94
N ALA A 360 31.23 -9.85 6.12
CA ALA A 360 31.30 -10.72 4.93
C ALA A 360 31.01 -12.23 5.15
N ALA A 361 30.73 -12.69 6.37
CA ALA A 361 30.65 -14.10 6.73
C ALA A 361 29.27 -14.78 6.58
N ASN A 362 28.17 -14.06 6.35
CA ASN A 362 26.82 -14.67 6.32
C ASN A 362 26.01 -14.28 5.08
N VAL A 363 26.46 -14.74 3.91
CA VAL A 363 25.82 -14.45 2.62
C VAL A 363 25.00 -15.64 2.14
N ASN A 364 23.70 -15.65 2.44
CA ASN A 364 22.71 -16.12 1.47
C ASN A 364 21.98 -14.87 0.97
N ALA A 365 22.56 -14.24 -0.06
CA ALA A 365 22.07 -12.99 -0.62
C ALA A 365 20.94 -13.24 -1.61
N SER A 366 19.78 -12.68 -1.29
CA SER A 366 18.79 -12.32 -2.31
C SER A 366 18.71 -10.80 -2.34
N ASN A 367 18.50 -10.26 -3.53
CA ASN A 367 18.40 -8.82 -3.80
C ASN A 367 16.92 -8.40 -3.68
N PHE A 368 16.60 -7.30 -2.98
CA PHE A 368 15.20 -6.89 -2.72
C PHE A 368 14.96 -5.40 -2.92
N ASP A 369 13.88 -5.00 -3.59
CA ASP A 369 13.80 -3.65 -4.15
C ASP A 369 13.06 -2.60 -3.28
N MET A 370 12.37 -2.94 -2.18
CA MET A 370 11.79 -1.92 -1.28
C MET A 370 11.56 -2.45 0.13
N PHE A 371 11.49 -1.55 1.11
CA PHE A 371 11.15 -1.89 2.48
C PHE A 371 10.02 -1.02 3.04
N ALA A 372 9.02 -1.68 3.63
CA ALA A 372 8.33 -1.06 4.75
C ALA A 372 9.29 -1.18 5.94
N THR A 373 9.85 -0.07 6.42
CA THR A 373 10.83 -0.19 7.50
C THR A 373 10.13 -0.22 8.86
N TYR A 374 8.99 0.47 9.04
CA TYR A 374 8.31 0.55 10.35
C TYR A 374 6.80 0.80 10.23
N LEU A 375 5.99 0.20 11.11
CA LEU A 375 4.61 0.66 11.38
C LEU A 375 4.56 1.07 12.86
N VAL A 376 4.24 2.33 13.13
CA VAL A 376 4.06 2.93 14.45
C VAL A 376 2.57 2.86 14.79
N GLY A 377 2.13 2.00 15.72
CA GLY A 377 0.69 1.77 15.94
C GLY A 377 0.27 1.39 17.37
N THR A 378 -1.04 1.25 17.57
CA THR A 378 -1.62 0.78 18.84
C THR A 378 -1.33 -0.70 19.07
N ARG A 379 -0.93 -1.12 20.28
CA ARG A 379 -0.64 -2.52 20.65
C ARG A 379 -1.71 -3.49 20.11
N GLY A 380 -1.32 -4.33 19.15
CA GLY A 380 -2.01 -5.56 18.78
C GLY A 380 -1.30 -6.77 19.42
N PRO A 381 -2.01 -7.88 19.67
CA PRO A 381 -1.39 -9.12 20.13
C PRO A 381 -0.64 -9.79 18.95
N GLY A 382 0.68 -9.63 18.88
CA GLY A 382 1.53 -10.40 17.97
C GLY A 382 2.90 -9.79 17.65
N ASP A 383 3.90 -10.66 17.50
CA ASP A 383 5.33 -10.39 17.20
C ASP A 383 5.59 -9.86 15.77
N GLY A 384 4.74 -8.99 15.24
CA GLY A 384 4.98 -8.37 13.94
C GLY A 384 6.06 -7.28 14.01
N PRO A 385 6.66 -6.86 12.87
CA PRO A 385 7.69 -5.81 12.76
C PRO A 385 7.16 -4.39 13.08
N PHE A 386 6.10 -4.31 13.86
CA PHE A 386 5.36 -3.11 14.17
C PHE A 386 5.88 -2.59 15.52
N LEU A 387 6.28 -1.33 15.55
CA LEU A 387 6.71 -0.71 16.79
C LEU A 387 5.51 -0.75 17.76
N PRO A 388 5.69 -1.34 18.96
CA PRO A 388 4.65 -1.33 19.97
C PRO A 388 4.29 0.13 20.29
N SER A 389 3.10 0.36 20.83
CA SER A 389 2.72 1.65 21.43
C SER A 389 3.65 1.96 22.62
N GLY A 390 4.86 2.39 22.31
CA GLY A 390 5.83 3.04 23.19
C GLY A 390 5.70 4.55 23.05
N PRO A 391 6.67 5.35 23.54
CA PRO A 391 6.62 6.80 23.36
C PRO A 391 6.37 7.11 21.89
N ASN A 392 5.43 8.00 21.59
CA ASN A 392 4.92 8.31 20.24
C ASN A 392 6.00 8.87 19.29
N GLU A 393 7.27 8.84 19.67
CA GLU A 393 8.43 9.35 18.95
C GLU A 393 9.19 8.24 18.22
N PHE A 394 9.45 8.43 16.93
CA PHE A 394 10.29 7.55 16.13
C PHE A 394 11.16 8.37 15.16
N GLU A 395 12.44 8.01 15.00
CA GLU A 395 13.35 8.60 14.01
C GLU A 395 13.66 7.60 12.90
N PRO A 396 13.16 7.82 11.66
CA PRO A 396 13.54 7.01 10.52
C PRO A 396 15.05 7.05 10.27
N VAL A 397 15.57 6.02 9.63
CA VAL A 397 16.99 5.89 9.24
C VAL A 397 17.04 5.67 7.74
N TRP A 398 17.98 6.31 7.07
CA TRP A 398 18.27 6.15 5.64
C TRP A 398 18.86 4.76 5.34
N GLY A 399 18.89 4.36 4.08
CA GLY A 399 19.41 3.06 3.66
C GLY A 399 20.91 2.86 3.93
N ASP A 400 21.65 3.96 4.11
CA ASP A 400 23.06 3.97 4.51
C ASP A 400 23.26 3.94 6.04
N GLY A 401 22.18 3.82 6.82
CA GLY A 401 22.23 3.79 8.28
C GLY A 401 22.32 5.17 8.94
N THR A 402 22.39 6.26 8.16
CA THR A 402 22.41 7.60 8.73
C THR A 402 21.02 7.98 9.26
N PRO A 403 20.92 8.63 10.45
CA PRO A 403 19.64 9.12 10.94
C PRO A 403 19.00 10.07 9.93
N SER A 404 17.67 9.98 9.79
CA SER A 404 16.94 10.86 8.88
C SER A 404 17.01 12.33 9.27
N GLY A 405 17.36 12.61 10.54
CA GLY A 405 17.33 13.94 11.11
C GLY A 405 15.90 14.42 11.33
N VAL A 406 14.89 13.54 11.27
CA VAL A 406 13.50 13.86 11.56
C VAL A 406 12.94 12.92 12.63
N ARG A 407 12.39 13.50 13.70
CA ARG A 407 11.60 12.75 14.69
C ARG A 407 10.13 12.90 14.39
N LEU A 408 9.41 11.80 14.31
CA LEU A 408 7.96 11.74 14.10
C LEU A 408 7.25 11.56 15.44
N GLU A 409 6.31 12.44 15.76
CA GLU A 409 5.34 12.24 16.85
C GLU A 409 3.98 11.88 16.26
N VAL A 410 3.43 10.74 16.66
CA VAL A 410 2.16 10.24 16.14
C VAL A 410 1.06 10.32 17.21
N ASN A 411 -0.05 10.96 16.86
CA ASN A 411 -1.24 11.01 17.70
C ASN A 411 -2.45 10.47 16.92
N PHE A 412 -3.24 9.60 17.54
CA PHE A 412 -4.38 8.93 16.88
C PHE A 412 -5.71 9.45 17.40
N ASP A 413 -6.66 9.68 16.50
CA ASP A 413 -8.08 9.80 16.82
C ASP A 413 -8.84 8.64 16.19
N LEU A 414 -8.90 7.51 16.91
CA LEU A 414 -9.64 6.32 16.49
C LEU A 414 -11.16 6.43 16.69
N ARG A 415 -11.62 7.52 17.33
CA ARG A 415 -13.06 7.79 17.55
C ARG A 415 -13.64 8.66 16.43
N ALA A 416 -12.80 9.41 15.72
CA ALA A 416 -13.19 10.11 14.52
C ALA A 416 -13.81 9.14 13.49
N ALA A 417 -14.80 9.63 12.75
CA ALA A 417 -15.44 8.92 11.65
C ALA A 417 -15.24 9.73 10.36
N PRO A 418 -14.25 9.38 9.50
CA PRO A 418 -13.35 8.23 9.61
C PRO A 418 -12.20 8.43 10.63
N PRO A 419 -11.56 7.34 11.10
CA PRO A 419 -10.36 7.44 11.94
C PRO A 419 -9.25 8.22 11.25
N THR A 420 -8.50 8.98 12.03
CA THR A 420 -7.39 9.82 11.55
C THR A 420 -6.18 9.70 12.46
N ALA A 421 -5.01 9.96 11.92
CA ALA A 421 -3.79 10.17 12.69
C ALA A 421 -3.25 11.57 12.39
N SER A 422 -2.60 12.22 13.34
CA SER A 422 -1.76 13.39 13.08
C SER A 422 -0.31 13.00 13.30
N VAL A 423 0.54 13.32 12.34
CA VAL A 423 1.99 13.16 12.47
C VAL A 423 2.60 14.54 12.56
N GLN A 424 3.33 14.80 13.64
CA GLN A 424 4.19 15.96 13.78
C GLN A 424 5.63 15.53 13.53
N TRP A 425 6.45 16.44 13.04
CA TRP A 425 7.85 16.16 12.88
C TRP A 425 8.73 17.38 13.15
N ARG A 426 9.98 17.11 13.55
CA ARG A 426 10.99 18.12 13.89
C ARG A 426 12.38 17.65 13.49
N PRO A 427 13.34 18.57 13.23
CA PRO A 427 14.75 18.22 13.18
C PRO A 427 15.19 17.47 14.44
N ALA A 428 16.05 16.46 14.29
CA ALA A 428 16.61 15.74 15.43
C ALA A 428 17.30 16.71 16.41
N GLY A 429 17.00 16.57 17.70
CA GLY A 429 17.54 17.44 18.77
C GLY A 429 16.82 18.77 19.00
N ALA A 430 15.95 19.24 18.08
CA ALA A 430 15.07 20.38 18.37
C ALA A 430 14.00 19.98 19.41
N PRO A 431 13.49 20.85 20.30
CA PRO A 431 12.33 20.55 21.15
C PRO A 431 11.04 20.39 20.31
N PHE A 432 10.07 19.61 20.80
CA PHE A 432 8.70 19.66 20.29
C PHE A 432 8.09 20.96 20.81
N GLU A 433 8.27 22.02 20.04
CA GLU A 433 7.39 23.17 20.16
C GLU A 433 6.02 22.73 19.66
N ALA A 434 4.95 23.08 20.39
CA ALA A 434 3.59 22.86 19.93
C ALA A 434 3.39 23.72 18.67
N VAL A 435 3.75 23.17 17.51
CA VAL A 435 3.49 23.82 16.23
C VAL A 435 1.99 23.68 16.03
N VAL A 436 1.26 24.76 16.27
CA VAL A 436 -0.06 24.95 15.67
C VAL A 436 0.25 25.03 14.18
N GLY A 437 0.21 23.88 13.51
CA GLY A 437 0.53 23.77 12.09
C GLY A 437 -0.31 24.71 11.26
N ARG A 438 0.12 24.93 10.02
CA ARG A 438 -0.77 25.47 8.98
C ARG A 438 -2.06 24.65 9.04
N ALA A 439 -3.13 25.27 9.53
CA ALA A 439 -4.47 24.78 9.29
C ALA A 439 -4.70 24.97 7.79
N SER A 440 -4.35 23.96 6.99
CA SER A 440 -4.73 23.90 5.57
C SER A 440 -6.22 24.18 5.52
N VAL A 441 -6.58 25.34 4.94
CA VAL A 441 -7.93 25.85 4.67
C VAL A 441 -9.01 25.08 5.44
N MET A 442 -9.25 25.42 6.71
CA MET A 442 -10.21 24.70 7.57
C MET A 442 -11.58 24.65 6.87
N PRO A 443 -12.08 23.50 6.41
CA PRO A 443 -13.38 23.43 5.73
C PRO A 443 -14.58 23.58 6.68
N GLY A 444 -14.39 24.00 7.94
CA GLY A 444 -15.42 23.77 8.95
C GLY A 444 -15.30 24.53 10.26
N VAL A 445 -14.77 25.76 10.28
CA VAL A 445 -15.08 26.61 11.45
C VAL A 445 -16.58 26.92 11.41
N LYS A 446 -17.29 26.53 12.45
CA LYS A 446 -18.73 26.75 12.62
C LYS A 446 -18.93 27.44 13.96
N ILE A 447 -19.74 28.50 13.96
CA ILE A 447 -20.24 29.10 15.19
C ILE A 447 -21.72 28.74 15.31
N ARG A 448 -22.10 28.13 16.42
CA ARG A 448 -23.51 27.85 16.75
C ARG A 448 -23.78 28.30 18.18
N GLY A 449 -24.47 29.43 18.32
CA GLY A 449 -24.58 30.11 19.61
C GLY A 449 -23.19 30.49 20.11
N HIS A 450 -22.89 30.17 21.37
CA HIS A 450 -21.61 30.46 22.02
C HIS A 450 -20.51 29.43 21.74
N VAL A 451 -20.75 28.45 20.86
CA VAL A 451 -19.80 27.37 20.57
C VAL A 451 -19.12 27.60 19.22
N VAL A 452 -17.80 27.65 19.23
CA VAL A 452 -16.92 27.58 18.07
C VAL A 452 -16.44 26.14 17.92
N THR A 453 -16.77 25.51 16.81
CA THR A 453 -16.18 24.23 16.41
C THR A 453 -15.29 24.47 15.21
N ALA A 454 -14.06 23.97 15.23
CA ALA A 454 -13.14 24.03 14.11
C ALA A 454 -12.57 22.63 13.86
N SER A 455 -12.59 22.18 12.61
CA SER A 455 -11.92 20.95 12.18
C SER A 455 -10.57 21.30 11.58
N GLY A 456 -9.51 20.59 11.98
CA GLY A 456 -8.14 20.88 11.56
C GLY A 456 -7.12 20.09 12.37
N THR A 457 -5.82 20.24 12.08
CA THR A 457 -4.77 19.59 12.88
C THR A 457 -4.42 20.44 14.09
N PHE A 458 -4.73 19.97 15.30
CA PHE A 458 -4.43 20.67 16.56
C PHE A 458 -3.38 19.92 17.39
N PRO A 459 -2.64 20.61 18.28
CA PRO A 459 -1.75 19.94 19.21
C PRO A 459 -2.52 19.00 20.16
N ALA A 460 -1.91 17.87 20.52
CA ALA A 460 -2.52 16.89 21.43
C ALA A 460 -2.64 17.42 22.87
N ALA A 461 -1.73 18.31 23.29
CA ALA A 461 -1.75 18.93 24.61
C ALA A 461 -2.54 20.25 24.59
N ARG A 462 -3.47 20.39 25.54
CA ARG A 462 -4.24 21.62 25.78
C ARG A 462 -3.53 22.65 26.62
N ASP A 463 -2.61 22.21 27.46
CA ASP A 463 -2.10 23.05 28.54
C ASP A 463 -1.34 24.25 27.99
N GLY A 464 -1.82 25.42 28.41
CA GLY A 464 -1.30 26.72 27.99
C GLY A 464 -1.77 27.20 26.62
N ILE A 465 -2.63 26.47 25.88
CA ILE A 465 -3.17 26.96 24.61
C ILE A 465 -4.33 27.92 24.87
N VAL A 466 -4.19 29.15 24.35
CA VAL A 466 -5.21 30.19 24.30
C VAL A 466 -5.72 30.26 22.87
N ALA A 467 -7.02 30.05 22.70
CA ALA A 467 -7.68 30.21 21.42
C ALA A 467 -8.34 31.60 21.35
N THR A 468 -8.19 32.33 20.24
CA THR A 468 -8.73 33.68 20.07
C THR A 468 -9.30 33.86 18.66
N LEU A 469 -10.51 34.42 18.55
CA LEU A 469 -11.06 34.92 17.29
C LEU A 469 -10.68 36.38 17.12
N ARG A 470 -9.90 36.71 16.09
CA ARG A 470 -9.50 38.09 15.76
C ARG A 470 -10.20 38.56 14.50
N PRO A 471 -10.84 39.75 14.47
CA PRO A 471 -11.38 40.32 13.24
C PRO A 471 -10.28 40.42 12.17
N THR A 472 -10.58 40.00 10.95
CA THR A 472 -9.66 40.10 9.80
C THR A 472 -9.59 41.51 9.22
N ARG A 473 -10.58 42.37 9.53
CA ARG A 473 -10.63 43.78 9.17
C ARG A 473 -11.04 44.61 10.40
N GLY A 474 -10.35 45.73 10.62
CA GLY A 474 -10.63 46.66 11.71
C GLY A 474 -9.83 46.39 12.99
N ALA A 475 -9.83 47.38 13.91
CA ALA A 475 -9.08 47.34 15.17
C ALA A 475 -9.84 46.65 16.33
N GLY A 476 -10.76 45.73 16.02
CA GLY A 476 -11.55 45.06 17.05
C GLY A 476 -10.68 44.19 17.96
N GLN A 477 -10.95 44.21 19.26
CA GLN A 477 -10.31 43.31 20.20
C GLN A 477 -10.64 41.86 19.86
N GLY A 478 -9.64 40.97 19.97
CA GLY A 478 -9.85 39.54 19.78
C GLY A 478 -10.75 38.96 20.87
N VAL A 479 -11.62 38.03 20.50
CA VAL A 479 -12.50 37.32 21.44
C VAL A 479 -11.79 36.06 21.90
N ALA A 480 -11.44 36.02 23.19
CA ALA A 480 -10.84 34.84 23.79
C ALA A 480 -11.85 33.68 23.83
N LEU A 481 -11.38 32.49 23.50
CA LEU A 481 -12.17 31.27 23.52
C LEU A 481 -11.72 30.37 24.68
N ARG A 482 -12.68 29.95 25.50
CA ARG A 482 -12.50 28.89 26.49
C ARG A 482 -12.61 27.53 25.81
N ILE A 483 -11.49 26.86 25.63
CA ILE A 483 -11.42 25.58 24.93
C ILE A 483 -12.17 24.52 25.77
N GLU A 484 -13.29 23.96 25.27
CA GLU A 484 -14.07 22.87 25.92
C GLU A 484 -13.55 21.48 25.55
N ARG A 485 -13.30 21.23 24.26
CA ARG A 485 -12.59 20.05 23.75
C ARG A 485 -11.52 20.45 22.72
N MET A 486 -10.37 19.80 22.73
CA MET A 486 -9.39 19.88 21.64
C MET A 486 -8.80 18.50 21.43
N THR A 487 -9.10 17.90 20.28
CA THR A 487 -8.45 16.69 19.77
C THR A 487 -7.52 17.10 18.64
N VAL A 488 -6.73 16.16 18.12
CA VAL A 488 -5.88 16.41 16.95
C VAL A 488 -6.63 16.77 15.67
N THR A 489 -7.95 16.59 15.63
CA THR A 489 -8.80 16.87 14.46
C THR A 489 -9.90 17.90 14.72
N GLU A 490 -10.19 18.20 15.98
CA GLU A 490 -11.34 19.02 16.38
C GLU A 490 -10.96 19.96 17.53
N LEU A 491 -11.21 21.25 17.34
CA LEU A 491 -11.29 22.23 18.40
C LEU A 491 -12.76 22.54 18.64
N ARG A 492 -13.20 22.45 19.89
CA ARG A 492 -14.47 22.96 20.36
C ARG A 492 -14.20 23.92 21.51
N ALA A 493 -14.59 25.18 21.36
CA ALA A 493 -14.36 26.21 22.34
C ALA A 493 -15.61 27.07 22.51
N HIS A 494 -15.76 27.68 23.68
CA HIS A 494 -16.82 28.64 23.97
C HIS A 494 -16.24 30.04 23.94
N TYR A 495 -17.05 31.02 23.60
CA TYR A 495 -16.74 32.42 23.89
C TYR A 495 -17.80 32.98 24.81
N ASP A 496 -17.37 33.87 25.70
CA ASP A 496 -18.27 34.65 26.53
C ASP A 496 -18.58 35.98 25.81
N GLY A 497 -19.83 36.41 25.84
CA GLY A 497 -20.28 37.67 25.24
C GLY A 497 -20.83 37.55 23.81
N ARG A 498 -20.91 38.69 23.12
CA ARG A 498 -21.38 38.79 21.73
C ARG A 498 -20.19 38.90 20.79
N ILE A 499 -20.26 38.18 19.66
CA ILE A 499 -19.37 38.38 18.53
C ILE A 499 -20.15 39.18 17.50
N GLU A 500 -19.60 40.33 17.10
CA GLU A 500 -20.20 41.16 16.06
C GLU A 500 -20.19 40.44 14.71
N PRO A 501 -21.18 40.66 13.83
CA PRO A 501 -21.15 40.16 12.47
C PRO A 501 -19.88 40.63 11.76
N GLY A 502 -19.19 39.71 11.09
CA GLY A 502 -17.93 40.04 10.44
C GLY A 502 -17.06 38.83 10.15
N THR A 503 -15.87 39.11 9.63
CA THR A 503 -14.93 38.09 9.21
C THR A 503 -13.82 37.93 10.23
N TYR A 504 -13.65 36.73 10.79
CA TYR A 504 -12.69 36.44 11.87
C TYR A 504 -11.64 35.42 11.45
N SER A 505 -10.45 35.54 12.02
CA SER A 505 -9.38 34.55 12.04
C SER A 505 -9.33 33.84 13.39
N LEU A 506 -9.34 32.52 13.39
CA LEU A 506 -9.03 31.72 14.58
C LEU A 506 -7.52 31.61 14.77
N THR A 507 -7.03 32.00 15.94
CA THR A 507 -5.63 31.91 16.36
C THR A 507 -5.51 31.04 17.60
N LEU A 508 -4.46 30.21 17.67
CA LEU A 508 -4.10 29.41 18.83
C LEU A 508 -2.69 29.80 19.24
N GLU A 509 -2.51 30.21 20.50
CA GLU A 509 -1.24 30.71 21.05
C GLU A 509 -0.92 29.95 22.34
N ARG A 510 0.35 29.61 22.59
CA ARG A 510 0.77 29.02 23.87
C ARG A 510 1.21 30.15 24.82
N GLY A 511 0.61 30.25 26.00
CA GLY A 511 0.83 31.34 26.95
C GLY A 511 2.31 31.58 27.24
N GLY A 512 2.77 32.83 27.07
CA GLY A 512 4.13 33.28 27.36
C GLY A 512 5.09 33.38 26.15
N ALA A 513 4.71 32.87 24.98
CA ALA A 513 5.52 32.99 23.75
C ALA A 513 4.84 33.91 22.73
N ARG A 514 5.64 34.67 21.95
CA ARG A 514 5.15 35.38 20.75
C ARG A 514 4.39 34.39 19.86
N PRO A 515 3.33 34.82 19.14
CA PRO A 515 2.50 33.93 18.34
C PRO A 515 3.37 33.05 17.43
N VAL A 516 3.25 31.73 17.59
CA VAL A 516 3.94 30.70 16.79
C VAL A 516 3.38 30.63 15.35
N VAL A 517 2.43 31.52 15.02
CA VAL A 517 1.86 31.64 13.68
C VAL A 517 2.82 32.45 12.80
N SER A 518 3.57 31.76 11.92
CA SER A 518 4.37 32.44 10.89
C SER A 518 3.47 33.42 10.12
N ARG A 519 3.99 34.61 9.78
CA ARG A 519 3.30 35.66 8.99
C ARG A 519 2.78 35.22 7.61
N SER A 520 2.97 33.95 7.22
CA SER A 520 2.55 33.37 5.93
C SER A 520 1.54 32.21 6.07
N SER A 521 0.90 32.06 7.23
CA SER A 521 -0.11 31.02 7.45
C SER A 521 -1.49 31.46 6.95
N PRO A 522 -2.23 30.63 6.19
CA PRO A 522 -3.63 30.91 5.89
C PRO A 522 -4.42 30.95 7.20
N GLN A 523 -5.04 32.09 7.49
CA GLN A 523 -5.99 32.23 8.59
C GLN A 523 -7.27 31.49 8.20
N ALA A 524 -7.87 30.74 9.14
CA ALA A 524 -9.22 30.23 8.94
C ALA A 524 -10.18 31.42 9.00
N VAL A 525 -10.66 31.84 7.85
CA VAL A 525 -11.54 32.99 7.67
C VAL A 525 -12.99 32.54 7.85
N LEU A 526 -13.63 32.95 8.93
CA LEU A 526 -15.04 32.67 9.21
C LEU A 526 -15.86 33.94 9.04
N THR A 527 -16.99 33.88 8.33
CA THR A 527 -18.01 34.94 8.36
C THR A 527 -19.06 34.64 9.43
N VAL A 528 -19.12 35.46 10.47
CA VAL A 528 -20.24 35.54 11.41
C VAL A 528 -21.30 36.41 10.75
N ARG A 529 -22.50 35.84 10.57
CA ARG A 529 -23.66 36.56 10.00
C ARG A 529 -24.56 37.07 11.10
#